data_AF-A0A2V6V4R4-F1
#
_entry.id   AF-A0A2V6V4R4-F1
#
_cell.length_a   1.000
_cell.length_b   1.000
_cell.length_c   1.000
_cell.angle_alpha   90.00
_cell.angle_beta   90.00
_cell.angle_gamma   90.00
#
_symmetry.space_group_name_H-M   'P 1'
#
loop_
_entity.id
_entity.type
_entity.pdbx_description
1 polymer ?
#
loop_
_entity_poly.entity_id
_entity_poly.type
_entity_poly.pdbx_seq_one_letter_code
_entity_poly.pdbx_strand_id
1 'polypeptide(L)'
;MAGILHATDFSAASGAAFTWAVNMARRDRAELLLLHVLSPPAPLVADAYVTPAVWNTLIRSQRASAQRRLDTLVAKARRARVRARGLLVEGVPADRIVRTARGRRAGMIVVGTHGRTGAARFFLGSVAGRVVATAHCPVLTVRGR
;
A
#
# COMPACT_ATOMS: atom_id res chain seq x y z
N MET A 1 -7.67 7.69 19.64
CA MET A 1 -8.40 7.49 18.37
C MET A 1 -7.65 6.48 17.54
N ALA A 2 -8.36 5.54 16.92
CA ALA A 2 -7.74 4.48 16.11
C ALA A 2 -7.15 5.06 14.81
N GLY A 3 -5.98 4.56 14.38
CA GLY A 3 -5.29 5.06 13.18
C GLY A 3 -5.92 4.58 11.88
N ILE A 4 -5.64 5.27 10.77
CA ILE A 4 -6.03 4.88 9.42
C ILE A 4 -4.81 4.31 8.72
N LEU A 5 -4.93 3.12 8.13
CA LEU A 5 -3.91 2.54 7.27
C LEU A 5 -4.31 2.70 5.81
N HIS A 6 -3.50 3.39 5.01
CA HIS A 6 -3.65 3.40 3.56
C HIS A 6 -2.56 2.56 2.91
N ALA A 7 -2.96 1.50 2.19
CA ALA A 7 -2.02 0.71 1.42
C ALA A 7 -1.97 1.21 -0.04
N THR A 8 -0.76 1.45 -0.52
CA THR A 8 -0.51 1.96 -1.87
C THR A 8 0.37 1.00 -2.65
N ASP A 9 0.03 0.76 -3.90
CA ASP A 9 0.91 0.16 -4.91
C ASP A 9 1.42 1.22 -5.92
N PHE A 10 1.13 2.48 -5.59
CA PHE A 10 1.41 3.69 -6.35
C PHE A 10 0.70 3.79 -7.72
N SER A 11 -0.35 3.01 -7.93
CA SER A 11 -1.26 3.15 -9.08
C SER A 11 -2.17 4.38 -8.95
N ALA A 12 -2.82 4.78 -10.05
CA ALA A 12 -3.82 5.85 -10.05
C ALA A 12 -4.99 5.58 -9.08
N ALA A 13 -5.47 4.33 -9.02
CA ALA A 13 -6.51 3.92 -8.07
C ALA A 13 -6.05 4.07 -6.61
N SER A 14 -4.82 3.67 -6.29
CA SER A 14 -4.26 3.92 -4.97
C SER A 14 -4.07 5.42 -4.68
N GLY A 15 -3.80 6.24 -5.70
CA GLY A 15 -3.72 7.70 -5.58
C GLY A 15 -5.07 8.35 -5.23
N ALA A 16 -6.17 7.87 -5.82
CA ALA A 16 -7.51 8.29 -5.42
C ALA A 16 -7.82 7.88 -3.97
N ALA A 17 -7.46 6.64 -3.60
CA ALA A 17 -7.60 6.12 -2.24
C ALA A 17 -6.78 6.94 -1.21
N PHE A 18 -5.58 7.38 -1.57
CA PHE A 18 -4.75 8.26 -0.74
C PHE A 18 -5.46 9.57 -0.40
N THR A 19 -6.10 10.21 -1.37
CA THR A 19 -6.85 11.46 -1.15
C THR A 19 -7.99 11.27 -0.13
N TRP A 20 -8.72 10.15 -0.22
CA TRP A 20 -9.73 9.79 0.77
C TRP A 20 -9.12 9.58 2.16
N ALA A 21 -8.04 8.80 2.25
CA ALA A 21 -7.37 8.52 3.52
C ALA A 21 -6.85 9.80 4.20
N VAL A 22 -6.28 10.75 3.45
CA VAL A 22 -5.84 12.05 3.97
C VAL A 22 -7.03 12.87 4.47
N ASN A 23 -8.13 12.93 3.72
CA ASN A 23 -9.30 13.69 4.11
C ASN A 23 -9.95 13.13 5.38
N MET A 24 -10.06 11.81 5.51
CA MET A 24 -10.56 11.15 6.71
C MET A 24 -9.63 11.38 7.90
N ALA A 25 -8.34 11.12 7.74
CA ALA A 25 -7.37 11.30 8.82
C ALA A 25 -7.35 12.74 9.33
N ARG A 26 -7.53 13.73 8.44
CA ARG A 26 -7.65 15.14 8.81
C ARG A 26 -8.93 15.44 9.58
N ARG A 27 -10.09 14.97 9.10
CA ARG A 27 -11.40 15.18 9.75
C ARG A 27 -11.43 14.56 11.14
N ASP A 28 -10.91 13.34 11.25
CA ASP A 28 -10.98 12.52 12.47
C ASP A 28 -9.79 12.75 13.40
N ARG A 29 -8.85 13.64 13.03
CA ARG A 29 -7.57 13.86 13.73
C ARG A 29 -6.81 12.55 14.00
N ALA A 30 -6.96 11.58 13.11
CA ALA A 30 -6.33 10.26 13.20
C ALA A 30 -4.90 10.29 12.65
N GLU A 31 -4.06 9.37 13.13
CA GLU A 31 -2.77 9.12 12.49
C GLU A 31 -2.97 8.33 11.19
N LEU A 32 -2.26 8.73 10.13
CA LEU A 32 -2.27 8.05 8.84
C LEU A 32 -0.97 7.25 8.65
N LEU A 33 -1.10 5.93 8.57
CA LEU A 33 -0.02 5.04 8.18
C LEU A 33 -0.10 4.75 6.68
N LEU A 34 0.91 5.17 5.93
CA LEU A 34 1.08 4.86 4.51
C LEU A 34 1.92 3.58 4.40
N LEU A 35 1.34 2.52 3.86
CA LEU A 35 1.97 1.22 3.73
C LEU A 35 2.25 0.91 2.25
N HIS A 36 3.48 0.52 1.94
CA HIS A 36 3.80 -0.16 0.68
C HIS A 36 4.34 -1.56 0.97
N VAL A 37 3.87 -2.55 0.21
CA VAL A 37 4.36 -3.92 0.29
C VAL A 37 5.16 -4.24 -0.96
N LEU A 38 6.46 -4.49 -0.79
CA LEU A 38 7.31 -5.07 -1.80
C LEU A 38 7.06 -6.56 -1.88
N SER A 39 6.76 -7.04 -3.09
CA SER A 39 6.64 -8.46 -3.40
C SER A 39 7.62 -8.74 -4.53
N PRO A 40 8.93 -8.81 -4.25
CA PRO A 40 9.89 -9.18 -5.27
C PRO A 40 9.53 -10.57 -5.79
N PRO A 41 9.56 -10.79 -7.12
CA PRO A 41 9.34 -12.13 -7.66
C PRO A 41 10.33 -13.10 -7.01
N ALA A 42 9.90 -14.34 -6.78
CA ALA A 42 10.88 -15.38 -6.50
C ALA A 42 11.78 -15.52 -7.75
N PRO A 43 13.08 -15.83 -7.60
CA PRO A 43 13.92 -16.19 -8.73
C PRO A 43 13.44 -17.52 -9.31
N LEU A 44 12.37 -17.45 -10.11
CA LEU A 44 11.77 -18.54 -10.87
C LEU A 44 12.07 -18.28 -12.34
N VAL A 45 13.35 -18.35 -12.69
CA VAL A 45 13.78 -18.42 -14.09
C VAL A 45 14.96 -19.36 -14.14
N ALA A 46 14.68 -20.60 -14.53
CA ALA A 46 15.68 -21.61 -14.85
C ALA A 46 16.49 -21.23 -16.11
N ASP A 47 15.95 -20.35 -16.97
CA ASP A 47 16.51 -20.08 -18.31
C ASP A 47 17.09 -18.66 -18.51
N ALA A 48 17.06 -17.80 -17.49
CA ALA A 48 17.71 -16.50 -17.52
C ALA A 48 18.63 -16.36 -16.31
N TYR A 49 19.93 -16.59 -16.51
CA TYR A 49 20.95 -16.44 -15.47
C TYR A 49 21.02 -14.99 -14.98
N VAL A 50 20.21 -14.65 -13.98
CA VAL A 50 20.42 -13.43 -13.19
C VAL A 50 21.43 -13.77 -12.10
N THR A 51 22.62 -13.19 -12.17
CA THR A 51 23.63 -13.40 -11.13
C THR A 51 23.12 -12.83 -9.79
N PRO A 52 23.58 -13.38 -8.65
CA PRO A 52 23.23 -12.83 -7.33
C PRO A 52 23.52 -11.33 -7.19
N ALA A 53 24.58 -10.83 -7.85
CA ALA A 53 24.95 -9.42 -7.83
C ALA A 53 23.93 -8.52 -8.57
N VAL A 54 23.45 -8.97 -9.75
CA VAL A 54 22.41 -8.26 -10.51
C VAL A 54 21.10 -8.30 -9.74
N TRP A 55 20.72 -9.46 -9.20
CA TRP A 55 19.52 -9.61 -8.35
C TRP A 55 19.52 -8.64 -7.17
N ASN A 56 20.61 -8.61 -6.40
CA ASN A 56 20.74 -7.72 -5.24
C ASN A 56 20.63 -6.24 -5.64
N THR A 57 21.18 -5.87 -6.79
CA THR A 57 21.10 -4.50 -7.29
C THR A 57 19.68 -4.13 -7.71
N LEU A 58 18.95 -5.04 -8.38
CA LEU A 58 17.55 -4.85 -8.75
C LEU A 58 16.64 -4.71 -7.52
N ILE A 59 16.84 -5.53 -6.49
CA ILE A 59 16.04 -5.45 -5.25
C ILE A 59 16.34 -4.15 -4.51
N ARG A 60 17.62 -3.75 -4.39
CA ARG A 60 18.00 -2.47 -3.77
C ARG A 60 17.40 -1.28 -4.50
N SER A 61 17.43 -1.28 -5.84
CA SER A 61 16.89 -0.17 -6.63
C SER A 61 15.37 -0.07 -6.51
N GLN A 62 14.65 -1.21 -6.53
CA GLN A 62 13.21 -1.27 -6.28
C GLN A 62 12.86 -0.75 -4.88
N ARG A 63 13.59 -1.18 -3.85
CA ARG A 63 13.38 -0.72 -2.47
C ARG A 63 13.59 0.78 -2.33
N ALA A 64 14.69 1.30 -2.87
CA ALA A 64 15.01 2.73 -2.83
C ALA A 64 13.95 3.56 -3.58
N SER A 65 13.50 3.09 -4.75
CA SER A 65 12.43 3.75 -5.52
C SER A 65 11.11 3.77 -4.76
N ALA A 66 10.69 2.63 -4.18
CA ALA A 66 9.49 2.55 -3.38
C ALA A 66 9.54 3.46 -2.14
N GLN A 67 10.68 3.49 -1.46
CA GLN A 67 10.87 4.37 -0.30
C GLN A 67 10.71 5.85 -0.67
N ARG A 68 11.36 6.32 -1.75
CA ARG A 68 11.21 7.72 -2.21
C ARG A 68 9.77 8.10 -2.55
N ARG A 69 9.03 7.18 -3.19
CA ARG A 69 7.61 7.39 -3.52
C ARG A 69 6.75 7.45 -2.25
N LEU A 70 7.05 6.62 -1.26
CA LEU A 70 6.37 6.62 0.03
C LEU A 70 6.65 7.92 0.81
N ASP A 71 7.90 8.37 0.84
CA ASP A 71 8.30 9.63 1.48
C ASP A 71 7.58 10.83 0.85
N THR A 72 7.41 10.80 -0.47
CA THR A 72 6.64 11.81 -1.21
C THR A 72 5.17 11.86 -0.74
N LEU A 73 4.53 10.71 -0.54
CA LEU A 73 3.16 10.63 -0.03
C LEU A 73 3.07 11.10 1.43
N VAL A 74 4.05 10.74 2.28
CA VAL A 74 4.14 11.23 3.66
C VAL A 74 4.24 12.75 3.68
N ALA A 75 5.13 13.32 2.86
CA ALA A 75 5.27 14.78 2.77
C ALA A 75 3.99 15.46 2.29
N LYS A 76 3.28 14.88 1.31
CA LYS A 76 1.96 15.36 0.85
C LYS A 76 0.93 15.36 1.98
N ALA A 77 0.83 14.27 2.74
CA ALA A 77 -0.10 14.17 3.87
C ALA A 77 0.23 15.16 5.00
N ARG A 78 1.51 15.33 5.32
CA ARG A 78 1.97 16.30 6.33
C ARG A 78 1.67 17.75 5.93
N ARG A 79 1.86 18.12 4.66
CA ARG A 79 1.44 19.43 4.14
C ARG A 79 -0.07 19.68 4.28
N ALA A 80 -0.87 18.62 4.23
CA ALA A 80 -2.31 18.67 4.51
C ALA A 80 -2.64 18.66 6.03
N ARG A 81 -1.65 18.88 6.90
CA ARG A 81 -1.77 18.90 8.37
C ARG A 81 -2.22 17.56 8.99
N VAL A 82 -1.86 16.45 8.37
CA VAL A 82 -2.11 15.09 8.89
C VAL A 82 -0.83 14.52 9.53
N ARG A 83 -0.96 13.91 10.72
CA ARG A 83 0.13 13.11 11.32
C ARG A 83 0.32 11.84 10.48
N ALA A 84 1.37 11.81 9.66
CA ALA A 84 1.61 10.72 8.73
C ALA A 84 2.98 10.06 8.90
N ARG A 85 3.01 8.72 8.75
CA ARG A 85 4.22 7.89 8.71
C ARG A 85 4.19 6.96 7.51
N GLY A 86 5.37 6.68 6.95
CA GLY A 86 5.55 5.68 5.90
C GLY A 86 6.08 4.38 6.50
N LEU A 87 5.61 3.25 6.00
CA LEU A 87 6.13 1.92 6.31
C LEU A 87 6.28 1.11 5.02
N LEU A 88 7.49 0.64 4.76
CA LEU A 88 7.83 -0.27 3.68
C LEU A 88 8.02 -1.67 4.26
N VAL A 89 7.33 -2.66 3.73
CA VAL A 89 7.46 -4.06 4.17
C VAL A 89 7.58 -5.00 2.98
N GLU A 90 8.08 -6.20 3.21
CA GLU A 90 8.18 -7.24 2.19
C GLU A 90 7.20 -8.39 2.47
N GLY A 91 6.73 -9.04 1.40
CA GLY A 91 5.91 -10.25 1.45
C GLY A 91 4.64 -10.17 0.59
N VAL A 92 3.67 -11.03 0.89
CA VAL A 92 2.39 -11.10 0.18
C VAL A 92 1.53 -9.86 0.51
N PRO A 93 1.14 -9.03 -0.47
CA PRO A 93 0.51 -7.72 -0.21
C PRO A 93 -0.69 -7.77 0.73
N ALA A 94 -1.70 -8.60 0.44
CA ALA A 94 -2.92 -8.66 1.26
C ALA A 94 -2.62 -9.07 2.70
N ASP A 95 -1.77 -10.09 2.89
CA ASP A 95 -1.42 -10.60 4.22
C ASP A 95 -0.64 -9.56 5.02
N ARG A 96 0.32 -8.88 4.39
CA ARG A 96 1.11 -7.82 5.04
C ARG A 96 0.24 -6.61 5.39
N ILE A 97 -0.74 -6.25 4.55
CA ILE A 97 -1.70 -5.18 4.85
C ILE A 97 -2.51 -5.52 6.10
N VAL A 98 -3.15 -6.68 6.14
CA VAL A 98 -4.01 -7.09 7.27
C VAL A 98 -3.21 -7.28 8.55
N ARG A 99 -2.04 -7.92 8.49
CA ARG A 99 -1.15 -8.09 9.65
C ARG A 99 -0.65 -6.76 10.18
N THR A 100 -0.28 -5.82 9.31
CA THR A 100 0.16 -4.48 9.71
C THR A 100 -0.99 -3.71 10.34
N ALA A 101 -2.18 -3.75 9.76
CA ALA A 101 -3.37 -3.11 10.31
C ALA A 101 -3.66 -3.64 11.73
N ARG A 102 -3.64 -4.96 11.92
CA ARG A 102 -3.88 -5.60 13.23
C ARG A 102 -2.79 -5.23 14.24
N GLY A 103 -1.52 -5.33 13.87
CA GLY A 103 -0.39 -5.00 14.75
C GLY A 103 -0.33 -3.52 15.15
N ARG A 104 -0.88 -2.63 14.31
CA ARG A 104 -0.97 -1.19 14.58
C ARG A 104 -2.33 -0.78 15.16
N ARG A 105 -3.24 -1.73 15.40
CA ARG A 105 -4.62 -1.47 15.86
C ARG A 105 -5.31 -0.40 15.02
N ALA A 106 -5.15 -0.49 13.69
CA ALA A 106 -5.76 0.43 12.76
C ALA A 106 -7.29 0.28 12.82
N GLY A 107 -8.00 1.41 12.98
CA GLY A 107 -9.46 1.43 12.99
C GLY A 107 -10.08 1.31 11.61
N MET A 108 -9.28 1.52 10.55
CA MET A 108 -9.72 1.38 9.16
C MET A 108 -8.54 1.10 8.23
N ILE A 109 -8.81 0.36 7.16
CA ILE A 109 -7.92 0.19 6.01
C ILE A 109 -8.52 0.91 4.80
N VAL A 110 -7.71 1.67 4.06
CA VAL A 110 -8.10 2.35 2.82
C VAL A 110 -7.25 1.82 1.66
N VAL A 111 -7.89 1.27 0.64
CA VAL A 111 -7.24 0.67 -0.53
C VAL A 111 -7.89 1.10 -1.84
N GLY A 112 -7.12 1.10 -2.93
CA GLY A 112 -7.69 1.20 -4.28
C GLY A 112 -8.42 -0.09 -4.65
N THR A 113 -9.49 -0.02 -5.45
CA THR A 113 -10.19 -1.22 -5.95
C THR A 113 -9.32 -2.03 -6.92
N HIS A 114 -8.37 -1.38 -7.58
CA HIS A 114 -7.45 -1.98 -8.54
C HIS A 114 -6.03 -1.50 -8.27
N GLY A 115 -5.07 -2.22 -8.84
CA GLY A 115 -3.66 -1.87 -8.77
C GLY A 115 -3.03 -1.72 -10.15
N ARG A 116 -1.74 -2.01 -10.23
CA ARG A 116 -0.93 -1.89 -11.45
C ARG A 116 -1.38 -2.76 -12.63
N THR A 117 -2.10 -3.85 -12.39
CA THR A 117 -2.52 -4.79 -13.45
C THR A 117 -3.85 -4.43 -14.13
N GLY A 118 -4.61 -3.47 -13.60
CA GLY A 118 -5.82 -2.93 -14.24
C GLY A 118 -6.88 -3.97 -14.63
N ALA A 119 -7.60 -4.54 -13.66
CA ALA A 119 -8.75 -5.41 -13.97
C ALA A 119 -9.98 -4.59 -14.41
N ALA A 120 -10.85 -5.23 -15.20
CA ALA A 120 -12.02 -4.63 -15.84
C ALA A 120 -12.99 -3.93 -14.85
N ARG A 121 -13.81 -3.01 -15.38
CA ARG A 121 -14.65 -2.00 -14.69
C ARG A 121 -15.57 -2.49 -13.55
N PHE A 122 -15.63 -3.77 -13.18
CA PHE A 122 -16.61 -4.32 -12.24
C PHE A 122 -16.07 -5.20 -11.10
N PHE A 123 -14.77 -5.51 -11.04
CA PHE A 123 -14.23 -6.40 -10.00
C PHE A 123 -13.37 -5.66 -8.96
N LEU A 124 -13.16 -6.27 -7.79
CA LEU A 124 -12.06 -5.91 -6.91
C LEU A 124 -10.81 -6.64 -7.40
N GLY A 125 -9.69 -5.93 -7.49
CA GLY A 125 -8.39 -6.56 -7.70
C GLY A 125 -8.09 -7.55 -6.58
N SER A 126 -7.30 -8.58 -6.88
CA SER A 126 -7.01 -9.71 -5.98
C SER A 126 -6.58 -9.28 -4.57
N VAL A 127 -5.74 -8.24 -4.46
CA VAL A 127 -5.30 -7.69 -3.18
C VAL A 127 -6.45 -7.03 -2.43
N ALA A 128 -7.22 -6.16 -3.09
CA ALA A 128 -8.34 -5.45 -2.47
C ALA A 128 -9.41 -6.44 -1.99
N GLY A 129 -9.79 -7.41 -2.83
CA GLY A 129 -10.74 -8.46 -2.46
C GLY A 129 -10.29 -9.27 -1.25
N ARG A 130 -9.03 -9.71 -1.22
CA ARG A 130 -8.49 -10.48 -0.07
C ARG A 130 -8.39 -9.64 1.20
N VAL A 131 -8.07 -8.35 1.11
CA VAL A 131 -8.09 -7.44 2.27
C VAL A 131 -9.50 -7.28 2.81
N VAL A 132 -10.49 -7.01 1.95
CA VAL A 132 -11.91 -6.90 2.36
C VAL A 132 -12.38 -8.18 3.07
N ALA A 133 -12.01 -9.35 2.54
CA ALA A 133 -12.44 -10.64 3.10
C ALA A 133 -11.79 -11.00 4.45
N THR A 134 -10.63 -10.40 4.81
CA THR A 134 -9.82 -10.89 5.94
C THR A 134 -9.46 -9.81 6.97
N ALA A 135 -9.79 -8.55 6.72
CA ALA A 135 -9.53 -7.46 7.65
C ALA A 135 -10.33 -7.62 8.96
N HIS A 136 -9.70 -7.25 10.06
CA HIS A 136 -10.33 -7.22 11.39
C HIS A 136 -11.08 -5.90 11.67
N CYS A 137 -11.02 -4.94 10.74
CA CYS A 137 -11.58 -3.61 10.86
C CYS A 137 -12.19 -3.17 9.52
N PRO A 138 -13.02 -2.11 9.49
CA PRO A 138 -13.62 -1.60 8.27
C PRO A 138 -12.61 -1.34 7.15
N VAL A 139 -13.01 -1.67 5.92
CA VAL A 139 -12.20 -1.45 4.70
C VAL A 139 -12.94 -0.51 3.76
N LEU A 140 -12.32 0.62 3.45
CA LEU A 140 -12.78 1.54 2.40
C LEU A 140 -12.05 1.22 1.10
N THR A 141 -12.79 0.75 0.10
CA THR A 141 -12.29 0.56 -1.26
C THR A 141 -12.62 1.77 -2.12
N VAL A 142 -11.62 2.34 -2.78
CA VAL A 142 -11.79 3.53 -3.63
C VAL A 142 -11.50 3.18 -5.08
N ARG A 143 -12.45 3.47 -5.95
CA ARG A 143 -12.29 3.27 -7.38
C ARG A 143 -11.35 4.34 -7.97
N GLY A 144 -10.37 3.91 -8.77
CA GLY A 144 -9.61 4.82 -9.62
C GLY A 144 -10.52 5.42 -10.70
N ARG A 145 -10.36 6.72 -10.96
CA ARG A 145 -10.97 7.36 -12.14
C ARG A 145 -10.15 7.01 -13.37
#